data_AF-A0A257ZP50-F1
#
_entry.id   AF-A0A257ZP50-F1
#
_cell.length_a   1.000
_cell.length_b   1.000
_cell.length_c   1.000
_cell.angle_alpha   90.00
_cell.angle_beta   90.00
_cell.angle_gamma   90.00
#
_symmetry.space_group_name_H-M   'P 1'
#
loop_
_entity.id
_entity.type
_entity.pdbx_description
1 polymer ?
#
loop_
_entity_poly.entity_id
_entity_poly.type
_entity_poly.pdbx_seq_one_letter_code
_entity_poly.pdbx_strand_id
1 'polypeptide(L)'
;MNNRLPVLLLLLLAAPVGLSPAAAQQAMTEGDMPMMATGIVLPRMDAAAGRQLFAAKGCVLCHSVNGVGGQDAPPMDAEYMDAMMNPFDFAAGMWRGSEAMVALQRDELGDQIELTGQELADITAFVHDAEEQKRFTEADIPAPIAALMMKMDGGE
;
A
#
# COMPACT_ATOMS: atom_id res chain seq x y z
N MET A 1 -67.72 -51.85 -14.52
CA MET A 1 -67.90 -50.73 -15.48
C MET A 1 -66.59 -49.97 -15.51
N ASN A 2 -65.70 -50.19 -16.48
CA ASN A 2 -65.70 -49.52 -17.80
C ASN A 2 -65.91 -48.00 -17.66
N ASN A 3 -65.12 -47.09 -18.22
CA ASN A 3 -64.03 -47.13 -19.18
C ASN A 3 -63.66 -45.65 -19.43
N ARG A 4 -62.47 -45.41 -19.99
CA ARG A 4 -62.06 -44.24 -20.82
C ARG A 4 -61.57 -42.96 -20.13
N LEU A 5 -60.24 -42.80 -20.19
CA LEU A 5 -59.60 -41.52 -20.52
C LEU A 5 -60.16 -40.95 -21.85
N PRO A 6 -60.13 -39.62 -21.99
CA PRO A 6 -59.28 -39.02 -23.02
C PRO A 6 -58.43 -37.89 -22.40
N VAL A 7 -57.10 -38.01 -22.40
CA VAL A 7 -56.22 -37.31 -23.37
C VAL A 7 -56.83 -35.99 -23.86
N LEU A 8 -56.49 -34.90 -23.17
CA LEU A 8 -56.55 -33.56 -23.75
C LEU A 8 -55.12 -32.98 -23.77
N LEU A 9 -54.56 -33.09 -24.96
CA LEU A 9 -53.34 -32.47 -25.44
C LEU A 9 -53.53 -30.95 -25.49
N LEU A 10 -52.78 -30.16 -24.72
CA LEU A 10 -52.61 -28.72 -24.99
C LEU A 10 -51.25 -28.20 -24.51
N LEU A 11 -50.33 -28.19 -25.48
CA LEU A 11 -49.38 -27.12 -25.79
C LEU A 11 -48.50 -26.57 -24.66
N LEU A 12 -47.28 -27.14 -24.57
CA LEU A 12 -46.10 -26.49 -24.04
C LEU A 12 -45.82 -25.19 -24.82
N LEU A 13 -46.07 -24.04 -24.20
CA LEU A 13 -45.51 -22.77 -24.64
C LEU A 13 -44.00 -22.79 -24.34
N ALA A 14 -43.21 -23.03 -25.38
CA ALA A 14 -41.77 -22.79 -25.34
C ALA A 14 -41.53 -21.30 -25.15
N ALA A 15 -41.04 -20.91 -23.97
CA ALA A 15 -40.52 -19.57 -23.76
C ALA A 15 -39.29 -19.39 -24.66
N PRO A 16 -39.21 -18.34 -25.49
CA PRO A 16 -37.97 -18.02 -26.16
C PRO A 16 -36.97 -17.62 -25.06
N VAL A 17 -35.91 -18.42 -24.93
CA VAL A 17 -34.68 -18.04 -24.23
C VAL A 17 -34.23 -16.74 -24.88
N GLY A 18 -34.47 -15.62 -24.21
CA GLY A 18 -33.99 -14.32 -24.64
C GLY A 18 -32.48 -14.43 -24.80
N LEU A 19 -31.99 -14.22 -26.01
CA LEU A 19 -30.60 -13.97 -26.26
C LEU A 19 -30.21 -12.79 -25.36
N SER A 20 -29.42 -13.06 -24.32
CA SER A 20 -28.63 -12.00 -23.70
C SER A 20 -27.86 -11.33 -24.83
N PRO A 21 -27.90 -9.99 -24.98
CA PRO A 21 -26.92 -9.35 -25.81
C PRO A 21 -25.60 -9.64 -25.08
N ALA A 22 -24.77 -10.49 -25.69
CA ALA A 22 -23.35 -10.41 -25.43
C ALA A 22 -23.04 -8.94 -25.64
N ALA A 23 -22.81 -8.23 -24.53
CA ALA A 23 -22.48 -6.83 -24.51
C ALA A 23 -21.40 -6.67 -25.57
N ALA A 24 -21.77 -5.95 -26.63
CA ALA A 24 -20.84 -5.60 -27.68
C ALA A 24 -19.65 -5.00 -26.96
N GLN A 25 -18.52 -5.71 -26.99
CA GLN A 25 -17.25 -5.17 -26.58
C GLN A 25 -16.98 -4.04 -27.57
N GLN A 26 -17.49 -2.85 -27.26
CA GLN A 26 -17.20 -1.65 -28.02
C GLN A 26 -15.71 -1.44 -27.88
N ALA A 27 -15.00 -1.65 -28.99
CA ALA A 27 -13.62 -1.27 -29.15
C ALA A 27 -13.52 0.21 -28.82
N MET A 28 -12.84 0.53 -27.72
CA MET A 28 -12.55 1.90 -27.34
C MET A 28 -11.72 2.53 -28.45
N THR A 29 -12.28 3.51 -29.14
CA THR A 29 -11.55 4.35 -30.08
C THR A 29 -10.71 5.34 -29.28
N GLU A 30 -9.52 5.69 -29.78
CA GLU A 30 -8.52 6.59 -29.17
C GLU A 30 -8.98 8.08 -29.06
N GLY A 31 -10.23 8.32 -28.65
CA GLY A 31 -10.81 9.66 -28.56
C GLY A 31 -11.78 9.90 -27.42
N ASP A 32 -12.20 8.86 -26.68
CA ASP A 32 -13.20 8.97 -25.60
C ASP A 32 -12.67 8.36 -24.29
N MET A 33 -11.48 8.81 -23.85
CA MET A 33 -11.12 8.64 -22.45
C MET A 33 -11.90 9.68 -21.67
N PRO A 34 -12.89 9.31 -20.83
CA PRO A 34 -13.58 10.28 -20.00
C PRO A 34 -12.51 10.94 -19.12
N MET A 35 -12.34 12.25 -19.28
CA MET A 35 -11.47 13.09 -18.46
C MET A 35 -12.03 13.11 -17.02
N MET A 36 -11.83 12.02 -16.29
CA MET A 36 -12.29 11.82 -14.91
C MET A 36 -11.10 11.56 -13.99
N ALA A 37 -10.00 12.26 -14.24
CA ALA A 37 -8.90 12.42 -13.29
C ALA A 37 -8.42 13.86 -13.38
N THR A 38 -8.23 14.52 -12.25
CA THR A 38 -7.71 15.89 -12.09
C THR A 38 -6.24 16.06 -12.56
N GLY A 39 -5.75 15.19 -13.44
CA GLY A 39 -4.35 15.16 -13.87
C GLY A 39 -3.38 14.62 -12.82
N ILE A 40 -3.86 13.89 -11.81
CA ILE A 40 -3.03 13.32 -10.75
C ILE A 40 -2.22 12.13 -11.28
N VAL A 41 -0.91 12.17 -11.08
CA VAL A 41 -0.01 11.02 -11.28
C VAL A 41 0.06 10.24 -9.98
N LEU A 42 -0.41 9.00 -10.01
CA LEU A 42 -0.23 8.04 -8.92
C LEU A 42 0.93 7.11 -9.29
N PRO A 43 2.07 7.15 -8.57
CA PRO A 43 3.17 6.24 -8.83
C PRO A 43 2.75 4.79 -8.57
N ARG A 44 3.37 3.86 -9.29
CA ARG A 44 3.28 2.44 -8.92
C ARG A 44 4.01 2.25 -7.61
N MET A 45 3.35 1.63 -6.65
CA MET A 45 3.89 1.33 -5.33
C MET A 45 4.55 -0.06 -5.30
N ASP A 46 5.70 -0.18 -4.64
CA ASP A 46 6.44 -1.42 -4.41
C ASP A 46 6.88 -1.52 -2.93
N ALA A 47 6.20 -2.38 -2.15
CA ALA A 47 6.50 -2.60 -0.75
C ALA A 47 7.89 -3.23 -0.52
N ALA A 48 8.39 -4.03 -1.46
CA ALA A 48 9.71 -4.65 -1.36
C ALA A 48 10.83 -3.61 -1.52
N ALA A 49 10.64 -2.66 -2.45
CA ALA A 49 11.50 -1.49 -2.57
C ALA A 49 11.37 -0.58 -1.34
N GLY A 50 10.15 -0.37 -0.85
CA GLY A 50 9.85 0.39 0.36
C GLY A 50 10.56 -0.12 1.60
N ARG A 51 10.63 -1.45 1.80
CA ARG A 51 11.39 -2.07 2.90
C ARG A 51 12.86 -1.65 2.88
N GLN A 52 13.49 -1.72 1.70
CA GLN A 52 14.90 -1.35 1.54
C GLN A 52 15.11 0.15 1.76
N LEU A 53 14.20 0.98 1.25
CA LEU A 53 14.23 2.43 1.42
C LEU A 53 14.03 2.86 2.88
N PHE A 54 13.14 2.20 3.62
CA PHE A 54 12.89 2.51 5.04
C PHE A 54 14.17 2.43 5.87
N ALA A 55 14.98 1.39 5.65
CA ALA A 55 16.28 1.28 6.30
C ALA A 55 17.31 2.24 5.70
N ALA A 56 17.47 2.26 4.38
CA ALA A 56 18.53 3.02 3.72
C ALA A 56 18.40 4.54 3.85
N LYS A 57 17.17 5.06 3.99
CA LYS A 57 16.92 6.47 4.25
C LYS A 57 17.10 6.86 5.71
N GLY A 58 17.28 5.89 6.61
CA GLY A 58 17.46 6.12 8.05
C GLY A 58 16.17 6.19 8.85
N CYS A 59 15.00 5.84 8.28
CA CYS A 59 13.74 5.82 9.03
C CYS A 59 13.80 4.84 10.21
N VAL A 60 14.49 3.71 10.01
CA VAL A 60 14.72 2.65 11.00
C VAL A 60 15.48 3.11 12.25
N LEU A 61 16.20 4.24 12.20
CA LEU A 61 16.94 4.75 13.35
C LEU A 61 16.03 5.14 14.51
N CYS A 62 14.85 5.69 14.20
CA CYS A 62 13.91 6.17 15.21
C CYS A 62 12.60 5.37 15.23
N HIS A 63 12.19 4.81 14.08
CA HIS A 63 10.96 4.05 13.94
C HIS A 63 11.23 2.55 13.84
N SER A 64 10.51 1.76 14.62
CA SER A 64 10.55 0.30 14.51
C SER A 64 9.51 -0.26 13.54
N VAL A 65 9.82 -1.40 12.94
CA VAL A 65 8.91 -2.26 12.18
C VAL A 65 9.26 -3.70 12.52
N ASN A 66 8.26 -4.53 12.84
CA ASN A 66 8.45 -5.94 13.17
C ASN A 66 9.48 -6.14 14.30
N GLY A 67 9.48 -5.21 15.28
CA GLY A 67 10.42 -5.19 16.40
C GLY A 67 11.87 -4.81 16.03
N VAL A 68 12.14 -4.39 14.80
CA VAL A 68 13.46 -3.97 14.31
C VAL A 68 13.49 -2.46 14.11
N GLY A 69 14.46 -1.79 14.73
CA GLY A 69 14.66 -0.34 14.65
C GLY A 69 14.60 0.35 16.01
N GLY A 70 14.67 1.69 15.99
CA GLY A 70 14.62 2.52 17.19
C GLY A 70 13.23 2.61 17.82
N GLN A 71 13.18 3.23 19.01
CA GLN A 71 11.94 3.45 19.77
C GLN A 71 11.71 4.92 20.14
N ASP A 72 12.49 5.83 19.56
CA ASP A 72 12.36 7.28 19.80
C ASP A 72 11.14 7.90 19.10
N ALA A 73 10.53 7.15 18.17
CA ALA A 73 9.33 7.56 17.45
C ALA A 73 8.30 6.40 17.37
N PRO A 74 7.03 6.69 17.03
CA PRO A 74 5.99 5.67 16.97
C PRO A 74 6.37 4.52 16.01
N PRO A 75 6.03 3.26 16.34
CA PRO A 75 6.26 2.14 15.44
C PRO A 75 5.48 2.32 14.13
N MET A 76 6.03 1.76 13.05
CA MET A 76 5.47 1.81 11.70
C MET A 76 4.90 0.45 11.27
N ASP A 77 4.59 -0.43 12.23
CA ASP A 77 3.91 -1.68 11.95
C ASP A 77 2.53 -1.44 11.33
N ALA A 78 2.21 -2.22 10.30
CA ALA A 78 0.96 -2.11 9.55
C ALA A 78 -0.27 -2.40 10.42
N GLU A 79 -0.10 -3.08 11.56
CA GLU A 79 -1.18 -3.29 12.53
C GLU A 79 -1.70 -2.00 13.19
N TYR A 80 -0.89 -0.94 13.18
CA TYR A 80 -1.27 0.39 13.69
C TYR A 80 -1.79 1.32 12.58
N MET A 81 -1.82 0.85 11.33
CA MET A 81 -2.26 1.63 10.18
C MET A 81 -3.73 1.33 9.84
N ASP A 82 -4.36 2.25 9.11
CA ASP A 82 -5.70 2.03 8.58
C ASP A 82 -5.73 0.87 7.57
N ALA A 83 -6.83 0.12 7.56
CA ALA A 83 -6.99 -1.04 6.67
C ALA A 83 -6.91 -0.65 5.18
N MET A 84 -7.31 0.58 4.83
CA MET A 84 -7.16 1.13 3.50
C MET A 84 -5.99 2.09 3.48
N MET A 85 -4.99 1.80 2.66
CA MET A 85 -3.84 2.67 2.48
C MET A 85 -4.25 4.00 1.85
N ASN A 86 -3.95 5.10 2.53
CA ASN A 86 -4.08 6.44 1.99
C ASN A 86 -2.72 7.18 2.06
N PRO A 87 -1.99 7.32 0.95
CA PRO A 87 -0.69 7.98 0.95
C PRO A 87 -0.76 9.47 1.33
N PHE A 88 -1.90 10.13 1.16
CA PHE A 88 -2.07 11.52 1.57
C PHE A 88 -2.18 11.66 3.09
N ASP A 89 -2.87 10.72 3.75
CA ASP A 89 -2.97 10.72 5.22
C ASP A 89 -1.64 10.36 5.85
N PHE A 90 -0.88 9.44 5.24
CA PHE A 90 0.49 9.13 5.66
C PHE A 90 1.39 10.38 5.57
N ALA A 91 1.40 11.07 4.43
CA ALA A 91 2.17 12.30 4.26
C ALA A 91 1.73 13.42 5.22
N ALA A 92 0.42 13.55 5.48
CA ALA A 92 -0.10 14.50 6.48
C ALA A 92 0.34 14.14 7.91
N GLY A 93 0.45 12.84 8.23
CA GLY A 93 1.02 12.35 9.48
C GLY A 93 2.48 12.75 9.66
N MET A 94 3.31 12.51 8.64
CA MET A 94 4.70 12.97 8.62
C MET A 94 4.80 14.49 8.79
N TRP A 95 3.93 15.25 8.11
CA TRP A 95 3.90 16.71 8.22
C TRP A 95 3.62 17.19 9.64
N ARG A 96 2.69 16.54 10.35
CA ARG A 96 2.40 16.86 11.77
C ARG A 96 3.58 16.57 12.69
N GLY A 97 4.36 15.53 12.39
CA GLY A 97 5.58 15.18 13.13
C GLY A 97 6.85 15.91 12.68
N SER A 98 6.76 16.78 11.68
CA SER A 98 7.93 17.29 10.95
C SER A 98 8.97 18.01 11.82
N GLU A 99 8.56 18.82 12.80
CA GLU A 99 9.50 19.55 13.65
C GLU A 99 10.39 18.59 14.46
N ALA A 100 9.78 17.59 15.11
CA ALA A 100 10.51 16.58 15.86
C ALA A 100 11.36 15.70 14.95
N MET A 101 10.81 15.28 13.81
CA MET A 101 11.54 14.47 12.81
C MET A 101 12.77 15.21 12.29
N VAL A 102 12.65 16.48 11.88
CA VAL A 102 13.76 17.27 11.34
C VAL A 102 14.83 17.51 12.41
N ALA A 103 14.43 17.76 13.66
CA ALA A 103 15.38 17.92 14.77
C ALA A 103 16.21 16.65 14.99
N LEU A 104 15.56 15.50 15.11
CA LEU A 104 16.26 14.21 15.32
C LEU A 104 17.08 13.79 14.10
N GLN A 105 16.58 13.99 12.87
CA GLN A 105 17.34 13.72 11.66
C GLN A 105 18.63 14.54 11.61
N ARG A 106 18.59 15.83 11.97
CA ARG A 106 19.80 16.66 12.02
C ARG A 106 20.79 16.21 13.07
N ASP A 107 20.31 15.71 14.21
CA ASP A 107 21.17 15.24 15.29
C ASP A 107 21.82 13.89 14.95
N GLU A 108 21.02 12.94 14.45
CA GLU A 108 21.46 11.55 14.24
C GLU A 108 22.05 11.30 12.84
N LEU A 109 21.46 11.91 11.80
CA LEU A 109 21.89 11.77 10.40
C LEU A 109 22.76 12.93 9.92
N GLY A 110 22.78 14.06 10.64
CA GLY A 110 23.50 15.27 10.28
C GLY A 110 22.75 16.21 9.32
N ASP A 111 21.68 15.75 8.66
CA ASP A 111 20.80 16.55 7.81
C ASP A 111 19.40 15.92 7.70
N GLN A 112 18.47 16.65 7.09
CA GLN A 112 17.11 16.16 6.81
C GLN A 112 17.12 15.06 5.73
N ILE A 113 16.22 14.08 5.88
CA ILE A 113 16.00 13.03 4.88
C ILE A 113 15.26 13.63 3.67
N GLU A 114 15.85 13.46 2.49
CA GLU A 114 15.23 13.79 1.21
C GLU A 114 14.55 12.57 0.58
N LEU A 115 13.29 12.75 0.17
CA LEU A 115 12.47 11.73 -0.48
C LEU A 115 11.91 12.25 -1.82
N THR A 116 12.08 11.45 -2.86
CA THR A 116 11.31 11.62 -4.10
C THR A 116 9.87 11.13 -3.91
N GLY A 117 8.96 11.53 -4.80
CA GLY A 117 7.58 11.04 -4.77
C GLY A 117 7.46 9.51 -4.94
N GLN A 118 8.36 8.89 -5.71
CA GLN A 118 8.39 7.44 -5.88
C GLN A 118 8.87 6.74 -4.59
N GLU A 119 9.93 7.25 -3.96
CA GLU A 119 10.44 6.67 -2.70
C GLU A 119 9.40 6.78 -1.59
N LEU A 120 8.69 7.92 -1.47
CA LEU A 120 7.61 8.07 -0.51
C LEU A 120 6.46 7.07 -0.79
N ALA A 121 6.12 6.85 -2.05
CA ALA A 121 5.09 5.90 -2.43
C ALA A 121 5.46 4.46 -2.06
N ASP A 122 6.70 4.05 -2.32
CA ASP A 122 7.20 2.72 -2.00
C ASP A 122 7.29 2.51 -0.48
N ILE A 123 7.80 3.50 0.27
CA ILE A 123 7.80 3.45 1.75
C ILE A 123 6.36 3.37 2.29
N THR A 124 5.43 4.16 1.75
CA THR A 124 4.02 4.09 2.14
C THR A 124 3.45 2.69 1.91
N ALA A 125 3.81 2.06 0.79
CA ALA A 125 3.42 0.70 0.47
C ALA A 125 3.92 -0.28 1.53
N PHE A 126 5.20 -0.18 1.90
CA PHE A 126 5.83 -1.03 2.89
C PHE A 126 5.22 -0.89 4.29
N VAL A 127 4.98 0.33 4.77
CA VAL A 127 4.45 0.54 6.13
C VAL A 127 2.99 0.07 6.29
N HIS A 128 2.29 -0.21 5.19
CA HIS A 128 0.94 -0.80 5.19
C HIS A 128 0.92 -2.27 4.75
N ASP A 129 2.08 -2.90 4.46
CA ASP A 129 2.15 -4.30 4.01
C ASP A 129 2.68 -5.21 5.12
N ALA A 130 1.75 -5.79 5.88
CA ALA A 130 2.10 -6.68 6.99
C ALA A 130 2.91 -7.92 6.57
N GLU A 131 2.72 -8.44 5.36
CA GLU A 131 3.48 -9.61 4.89
C GLU A 131 4.92 -9.23 4.54
N GLU A 132 5.12 -8.05 3.93
CA GLU A 132 6.45 -7.55 3.63
C GLU A 132 7.20 -7.08 4.88
N GLN A 133 6.50 -6.57 5.90
CA GLN A 133 7.08 -6.22 7.20
C GLN A 133 7.62 -7.42 7.98
N LYS A 134 6.97 -8.59 7.91
CA LYS A 134 7.49 -9.84 8.51
C LYS A 134 8.86 -10.23 7.95
N ARG A 135 9.21 -9.74 6.76
CA ARG A 135 10.48 -10.00 6.09
C ARG A 135 11.55 -8.96 6.43
N PHE A 136 11.19 -7.87 7.09
CA PHE A 136 12.14 -6.87 7.54
C PHE A 136 12.89 -7.37 8.78
N THR A 137 14.21 -7.39 8.66
CA THR A 137 15.14 -7.89 9.67
C THR A 137 16.35 -6.97 9.80
N GLU A 138 17.16 -7.16 10.85
CA GLU A 138 18.43 -6.43 10.99
C GLU A 138 19.36 -6.58 9.76
N ALA A 139 19.22 -7.66 8.98
CA ALA A 139 20.00 -7.88 7.76
C ALA A 139 19.64 -6.91 6.62
N ASP A 140 18.48 -6.26 6.67
CA ASP A 140 18.07 -5.24 5.71
C ASP A 140 18.68 -3.86 6.03
N ILE A 141 19.32 -3.70 7.20
CA ILE A 141 19.90 -2.41 7.63
C ILE A 141 21.29 -2.22 7.01
N PRO A 142 21.50 -1.19 6.17
CA PRO A 142 22.81 -0.97 5.57
C PRO A 142 23.87 -0.63 6.62
N ALA A 143 25.12 -1.05 6.38
CA ALA A 143 26.22 -0.86 7.32
C ALA A 143 26.41 0.58 7.85
N PRO A 144 26.25 1.65 7.03
CA PRO A 144 26.32 3.02 7.55
C PRO A 144 25.23 3.35 8.57
N ILE A 145 24.01 2.84 8.37
CA ILE A 145 22.87 3.06 9.28
C ILE A 145 23.04 2.22 10.54
N ALA A 146 23.46 0.96 10.41
CA ALA A 146 23.74 0.09 11.56
C ALA A 146 24.83 0.68 12.47
N ALA A 147 25.85 1.33 11.90
CA ALA A 147 26.89 2.01 12.68
C ALA A 147 26.35 3.20 13.48
N LEU A 148 25.37 3.93 12.95
CA LEU A 148 24.69 5.00 13.68
C LEU A 148 23.85 4.44 14.83
N MET A 149 23.06 3.38 14.58
CA MET A 149 22.27 2.70 15.63
C MET A 149 23.16 2.25 16.81
N MET A 150 24.30 1.60 16.51
CA MET A 150 25.24 1.18 17.56
C MET A 150 25.81 2.34 18.38
N LYS A 151 25.99 3.51 17.76
CA LYS A 151 26.46 4.71 18.45
C LYS A 151 25.38 5.28 19.37
N MET A 152 24.11 5.26 18.95
CA MET A 152 22.97 5.70 19.75
C MET A 152 22.78 4.82 21.00
N ASP A 153 22.89 3.49 20.85
CA ASP A 153 22.74 2.54 21.97
C ASP A 153 23.92 2.54 22.96
N GLY A 154 25.10 2.98 22.51
CA GLY A 154 26.34 2.95 23.30
C GLY A 154 26.65 4.24 24.08
N GLY A 155 25.75 5.22 24.10
CA GLY A 155 25.97 6.54 24.67
C GLY A 155 25.63 6.68 26.15
N GLU A 156 26.59 6.34 27.03
CA GLU A 156 26.80 6.97 28.36
C GLU A 156 28.18 7.62 28.41
#